data_AF-A0A0S8A139-F1
#
_entry.id   AF-A0A0S8A139-F1
#
_cell.length_a   1.000
_cell.length_b   1.000
_cell.length_c   1.000
_cell.angle_alpha   90.00
_cell.angle_beta   90.00
_cell.angle_gamma   90.00
#
_symmetry.space_group_name_H-M   'P 1'
#
loop_
_entity.id
_entity.type
_entity.pdbx_description
1 polymer ?
#
loop_
_entity_poly.entity_id
_entity_poly.type
_entity_poly.pdbx_seq_one_letter_code
_entity_poly.pdbx_strand_id
1 'polypeptide(L)'
;MKGSELANGNAALASDALAANEPDPIDEAIRLKNLHSLKLLDTPAEERFDRLTRLAKSFFDVPMALVTLVDKQRVWSKSGIDDGEREVAREMS
;
A
#
# COMPACT_ATOMS: atom_id res chain seq x y z
N MET A 1 -16.93 -37.23 -37.27
CA MET A 1 -17.90 -36.12 -37.34
C MET A 1 -18.85 -36.21 -36.16
N LYS A 2 -19.31 -35.05 -35.67
CA LYS A 2 -19.72 -34.72 -34.29
C LYS A 2 -18.51 -34.45 -33.41
N GLY A 3 -18.25 -33.24 -32.94
CA GLY A 3 -19.05 -32.01 -32.91
C GLY A 3 -18.59 -31.28 -31.66
N SER A 4 -18.24 -30.01 -31.84
CA SER A 4 -17.72 -29.04 -30.88
C SER A 4 -18.66 -28.77 -29.69
N GLU A 5 -18.16 -27.93 -28.77
CA GLU A 5 -18.83 -27.24 -27.65
C GLU A 5 -18.97 -28.06 -26.35
N LEU A 6 -18.54 -27.59 -25.17
CA LEU A 6 -18.52 -26.22 -24.66
C LEU A 6 -17.29 -25.96 -23.76
N ALA A 7 -16.68 -24.80 -23.96
CA ALA A 7 -16.00 -24.09 -22.90
C ALA A 7 -17.00 -23.69 -21.82
N ASN A 8 -16.61 -23.80 -20.55
CA ASN A 8 -16.79 -22.78 -19.49
C ASN A 8 -16.88 -23.42 -18.11
N GLY A 9 -16.10 -22.88 -17.18
CA GLY A 9 -16.33 -23.12 -15.76
C GLY A 9 -15.09 -23.01 -14.89
N ASN A 10 -14.24 -21.99 -15.05
CA ASN A 10 -13.30 -21.67 -13.97
C ASN A 10 -12.92 -20.19 -13.80
N ALA A 11 -13.68 -19.27 -14.40
CA ALA A 11 -13.41 -17.83 -14.24
C ALA A 11 -13.97 -17.24 -12.92
N ALA A 12 -14.84 -17.96 -12.20
CA ALA A 12 -15.55 -17.43 -11.03
C ALA A 12 -14.83 -17.66 -9.69
N LEU A 13 -13.84 -18.55 -9.60
CA LEU A 13 -13.17 -18.86 -8.32
C LEU A 13 -12.02 -17.90 -7.97
N ALA A 14 -11.64 -17.00 -8.89
CA ALA A 14 -10.55 -16.06 -8.65
C ALA A 14 -11.00 -14.76 -7.96
N SER A 15 -12.27 -14.34 -8.06
CA SER A 15 -12.73 -13.08 -7.44
C SER A 15 -12.92 -13.18 -5.94
N ASP A 16 -13.36 -14.33 -5.44
CA ASP A 16 -13.68 -14.50 -4.01
C ASP A 16 -12.42 -14.57 -3.13
N ALA A 17 -11.29 -15.00 -3.69
CA ALA A 17 -10.01 -15.06 -2.97
C ALA A 17 -9.31 -13.69 -2.82
N LEU A 18 -9.63 -12.72 -3.69
CA LEU A 18 -9.11 -11.35 -3.61
C LEU A 18 -9.90 -10.49 -2.59
N ALA A 19 -11.19 -10.75 -2.40
CA ALA A 19 -12.03 -10.05 -1.43
C ALA A 19 -11.65 -10.34 0.04
N ALA A 20 -11.02 -11.49 0.31
CA ALA A 20 -10.67 -11.92 1.66
C ALA A 20 -9.56 -11.08 2.33
N ASN A 21 -8.93 -10.17 1.59
CA ASN A 21 -7.83 -9.33 2.08
C ASN A 21 -8.11 -7.82 1.96
N GLU A 22 -9.32 -7.44 1.52
CA GLU A 22 -9.77 -6.05 1.59
C GLU A 22 -10.27 -5.74 3.00
N PRO A 23 -9.84 -4.62 3.62
CA PRO A 23 -10.38 -4.22 4.92
C PRO A 23 -11.88 -4.01 4.81
N ASP A 24 -12.62 -4.41 5.85
CA ASP A 24 -14.05 -4.09 5.98
C ASP A 24 -14.23 -2.58 5.72
N PRO A 25 -15.18 -2.17 4.86
CA PRO A 25 -15.42 -0.75 4.57
C PRO A 25 -15.56 0.14 5.80
N ILE A 26 -16.14 -0.37 6.90
CA ILE A 26 -16.27 0.36 8.16
C ILE A 26 -14.89 0.54 8.82
N ASP A 27 -14.09 -0.51 8.87
CA ASP A 27 -12.74 -0.47 9.44
C ASP A 27 -11.82 0.45 8.63
N GLU A 28 -11.94 0.44 7.30
CA GLU A 28 -11.17 1.31 6.42
C GLU A 28 -11.52 2.80 6.61
N ALA A 29 -12.80 3.11 6.77
CA ALA A 29 -13.23 4.48 7.05
C ALA A 29 -12.66 4.99 8.38
N ILE A 30 -12.63 4.14 9.41
CA ILE A 30 -12.05 4.46 10.72
C ILE A 30 -10.53 4.65 10.60
N ARG A 31 -9.84 3.76 9.89
CA ARG A 31 -8.39 3.83 9.68
C ARG A 31 -7.99 5.12 8.97
N LEU A 32 -8.69 5.50 7.90
CA LEU A 32 -8.43 6.74 7.15
C LEU A 32 -8.69 7.99 8.01
N LYS A 33 -9.77 8.01 8.78
CA LYS A 33 -10.04 9.09 9.75
C LYS A 33 -8.91 9.24 10.76
N ASN A 34 -8.43 8.12 11.31
CA ASN A 34 -7.32 8.12 12.26
C ASN A 34 -6.03 8.60 11.61
N LEU A 35 -5.71 8.13 10.39
CA LEU A 35 -4.55 8.60 9.63
C LEU A 35 -4.56 10.12 9.43
N HIS A 36 -5.68 10.68 8.98
CA HIS A 36 -5.81 12.13 8.77
C HIS A 36 -5.71 12.92 10.08
N SER A 37 -6.19 12.37 11.19
CA SER A 37 -6.09 13.00 12.52
C SER A 37 -4.66 13.16 13.02
N LEU A 38 -3.73 12.30 12.56
CA LEU A 38 -2.32 12.38 12.91
C LEU A 38 -1.59 13.57 12.25
N LYS A 39 -2.17 14.16 11.19
CA LYS A 39 -1.60 15.29 10.44
C LYS A 39 -0.16 15.02 9.96
N LEU A 40 0.10 13.80 9.52
CA LEU A 40 1.42 13.37 9.03
C LEU A 40 1.53 13.36 7.49
N LEU A 41 0.40 13.25 6.77
CA LEU A 41 0.37 13.33 5.31
C LEU A 41 0.76 14.74 4.84
N ASP A 42 1.44 14.83 3.69
CA ASP A 42 1.84 16.10 3.05
C ASP A 42 2.64 17.06 3.95
N THR A 43 3.34 16.51 4.93
CA THR A 43 4.21 17.29 5.81
C THR A 43 5.68 17.13 5.39
N PRO A 44 6.55 18.10 5.75
CA PRO A 44 7.99 17.96 5.52
C PRO A 44 8.59 16.68 6.13
N ALA A 45 9.81 16.36 5.69
CA ALA A 45 10.60 15.31 6.30
C ALA A 45 10.81 15.60 7.80
N GLU A 46 10.79 14.54 8.61
CA GLU A 46 10.98 14.63 10.04
C GLU A 46 12.03 13.60 10.48
N GLU A 47 13.09 14.08 11.11
CA GLU A 47 14.28 13.31 11.48
C GLU A 47 13.96 12.04 12.30
N ARG A 48 12.87 12.05 13.09
CA ARG A 48 12.45 10.87 13.85
C ARG A 48 12.11 9.67 12.96
N PHE A 49 11.55 9.89 11.76
CA PHE A 49 11.25 8.80 10.82
C PHE A 49 12.47 8.46 9.97
N ASP A 50 13.26 9.45 9.57
CA ASP A 50 14.51 9.25 8.81
C ASP A 50 15.54 8.44 9.59
N ARG A 51 15.57 8.62 10.91
CA ARG A 51 16.38 7.77 11.78
C ARG A 51 15.93 6.30 11.72
N LEU A 52 14.63 6.02 11.65
CA LEU A 52 14.13 4.63 11.57
C LEU A 52 14.53 3.98 10.24
N THR A 53 14.35 4.67 9.11
CA THR A 53 14.70 4.13 7.79
C THR A 53 16.21 3.94 7.65
N ARG A 54 17.04 4.87 8.14
CA ARG A 54 18.51 4.71 8.16
C ARG A 54 18.94 3.52 9.03
N LEU A 55 18.34 3.35 10.21
CA LEU A 55 18.62 2.21 11.07
C LEU A 55 18.20 0.89 10.43
N ALA A 56 17.01 0.82 9.83
CA ALA A 56 16.54 -0.36 9.13
C ALA A 56 17.46 -0.75 7.96
N LYS A 57 17.86 0.22 7.12
CA LYS A 57 18.83 0.00 6.03
C LYS A 57 20.13 -0.60 6.55
N SER A 58 20.70 0.00 7.60
CA SER A 58 21.97 -0.45 8.18
C SER A 58 21.88 -1.79 8.90
N PHE A 59 20.75 -2.09 9.56
CA PHE A 59 20.61 -3.28 10.40
C PHE A 59 20.31 -4.53 9.56
N PHE A 60 19.54 -4.37 8.48
CA PHE A 60 19.15 -5.46 7.60
C PHE A 60 20.02 -5.59 6.35
N ASP A 61 21.01 -4.71 6.17
CA ASP A 61 21.88 -4.66 4.99
C ASP A 61 21.08 -4.60 3.67
N VAL A 62 20.11 -3.68 3.63
CA VAL A 62 19.22 -3.49 2.48
C VAL A 62 19.45 -2.15 1.79
N PRO A 63 19.30 -2.08 0.45
CA PRO A 63 19.56 -0.84 -0.30
C PRO A 63 18.55 0.28 0.02
N MET A 64 17.34 -0.08 0.48
CA MET A 64 16.26 0.87 0.74
C MET A 64 15.35 0.40 1.87
N ALA A 65 14.85 1.33 2.66
CA ALA A 65 13.77 1.12 3.62
C ALA A 65 12.90 2.38 3.64
N LEU A 66 11.59 2.22 3.68
CA LEU A 66 10.62 3.32 3.61
C LEU A 66 9.68 3.28 4.82
N VAL A 67 9.21 4.45 5.24
CA VAL A 67 8.01 4.57 6.06
C VAL A 67 6.93 5.16 5.17
N THR A 68 5.87 4.40 4.91
CA THR A 68 4.76 4.82 4.06
C THR A 68 3.45 4.91 4.85
N LEU A 69 2.58 5.83 4.42
CA LEU A 69 1.25 6.07 4.94
C LEU A 69 0.25 5.77 3.82
N VAL A 70 -0.64 4.81 4.05
CA VAL A 70 -1.62 4.37 3.05
C VAL A 70 -2.89 5.21 3.16
N ASP A 71 -3.07 6.16 2.26
CA ASP A 71 -4.26 7.01 2.16
C ASP A 71 -5.32 6.36 1.25
N LYS A 72 -6.45 7.04 1.02
CA LYS A 72 -7.56 6.48 0.24
C LYS A 72 -7.15 6.11 -1.19
N GLN A 73 -6.40 6.99 -1.87
CA GLN A 73 -6.08 6.86 -3.30
C GLN A 73 -4.58 6.79 -3.58
N ARG A 74 -3.74 6.94 -2.54
CA ARG A 74 -2.28 7.00 -2.68
C ARG A 74 -1.59 6.32 -1.51
N VAL A 75 -0.38 5.85 -1.77
CA VAL A 75 0.59 5.53 -0.73
C VAL A 75 1.60 6.68 -0.69
N TRP A 76 1.72 7.32 0.46
CA TRP A 76 2.56 8.50 0.64
C TRP A 76 3.78 8.16 1.52
N SER A 77 4.98 8.47 1.04
CA SER A 77 6.25 8.15 1.70
C SER A 77 6.67 9.26 2.68
N LYS A 78 6.61 8.93 3.97
CA LYS A 78 7.04 9.83 5.05
C LYS A 78 8.56 9.93 5.15
N SER A 79 9.27 8.83 4.85
CA SER A 79 10.72 8.73 4.98
C SER A 79 11.32 7.68 4.04
N GLY A 80 12.61 7.82 3.75
CA GLY A 80 13.41 6.86 2.97
C GLY A 80 13.48 7.16 1.46
N ILE A 81 12.85 8.25 1.02
CA ILE A 81 13.02 8.83 -0.31
C ILE A 81 13.95 10.03 -0.20
N ASP A 82 15.09 9.96 -0.89
CA ASP A 82 16.11 11.01 -0.91
C ASP A 82 15.77 12.12 -1.91
N ASP A 83 15.22 11.76 -3.08
CA ASP A 83 14.76 12.67 -4.15
C ASP A 83 13.64 11.97 -4.98
N GLY A 84 12.69 12.73 -5.53
CA GLY A 84 11.60 12.22 -6.37
C GLY A 84 10.18 12.27 -5.78
N GLU A 85 9.25 11.54 -6.41
CA GLU A 85 7.82 11.53 -6.06
C GLU A 85 7.58 10.84 -4.71
N ARG A 86 6.89 11.54 -3.81
CA ARG A 86 6.54 11.03 -2.47
C ARG A 86 5.22 10.27 -2.45
N GLU A 87 4.50 10.21 -3.56
CA GLU A 87 3.23 9.51 -3.64
C GLU A 87 3.17 8.62 -4.87
N VAL A 88 2.56 7.45 -4.68
CA VAL A 88 2.20 6.55 -5.76
C VAL A 88 0.72 6.24 -5.64
N ALA A 89 0.04 6.02 -6.78
CA ALA A 89 -1.35 5.59 -6.76
C ALA A 89 -1.48 4.30 -5.93
N ARG A 90 -2.48 4.23 -5.05
CA ARG A 90 -2.64 3.07 -4.14
C ARG A 90 -2.80 1.76 -4.88
N GLU A 91 -3.49 1.78 -6.02
CA GLU A 91 -3.67 0.63 -6.91
C GLU A 91 -2.37 0.13 -7.54
N MET A 92 -1.31 0.96 -7.53
CA MET A 92 0.01 0.65 -8.09
C MET A 92 1.02 0.22 -7.02
N SER A 93 0.61 0.22 -5.74
CA SER A 93 1.43 -0.23 -4.61
C SER A 93 1.16 -1.68 -4.26
#